data_AF-A0A1M3PSI2-F1
#
_entry.id   AF-A0A1M3PSI2-F1
#
_cell.length_a   1.000
_cell.length_b   1.000
_cell.length_c   1.000
_cell.angle_alpha   90.00
_cell.angle_beta   90.00
_cell.angle_gamma   90.00
#
_symmetry.space_group_name_H-M   'P 1'
#
loop_
_entity.id
_entity.type
_entity.pdbx_description
1 polymer ?
#
loop_
_entity_poly.entity_id
_entity_poly.type
_entity_poly.pdbx_seq_one_letter_code
_entity_poly.pdbx_strand_id
1 'polypeptide(L)'
;MAAKALSFDVGDYVVYPKHGVGRVIELQSQKIAGIDLELYVLRFEKERMTLRVPTNKAESVGMRKLSSDKTLGEALETLKGKPKVKRTMWSRRAQEYEAKINSGDLVSIAEVTRDLFRADDQPEQSYSERQIFEAASSRLARELAAMEQVDEATALKKILVILNEAAPKYAKERTD
;
A
#
# COMPACT_ATOMS: atom_id res chain seq x y z
N MET A 1 28.62 6.11 24.78
CA MET A 1 28.08 5.56 23.51
C MET A 1 26.66 6.09 23.38
N ALA A 2 26.41 7.03 22.48
CA ALA A 2 25.06 7.54 22.28
C ALA A 2 24.21 6.39 21.72
N ALA A 3 23.19 5.96 22.47
CA ALA A 3 22.21 5.00 21.97
C ALA A 3 21.62 5.59 20.69
N LYS A 4 21.84 4.92 19.56
CA LYS A 4 21.22 5.32 18.29
C LYS A 4 19.72 5.18 18.51
N ALA A 5 18.97 6.28 18.46
CA ALA A 5 17.53 6.26 18.66
C ALA A 5 16.91 5.28 17.66
N LEU A 6 16.15 4.31 18.17
CA LEU A 6 15.40 3.38 17.32
C LEU A 6 14.37 4.18 16.51
N SER A 7 14.23 3.81 15.23
CA SER A 7 13.30 4.48 14.32
C SER A 7 11.83 4.14 14.60
N PHE A 8 11.57 3.04 15.31
CA PHE A 8 10.24 2.50 15.59
C PHE A 8 10.17 1.89 16.99
N ASP A 9 9.01 2.00 17.62
CA ASP A 9 8.73 1.42 18.93
C ASP A 9 7.78 0.22 18.84
N VAL A 10 7.77 -0.61 19.89
CA VAL A 10 6.80 -1.72 19.98
C VAL A 10 5.38 -1.15 20.02
N GLY A 11 4.53 -1.67 19.16
CA GLY A 11 3.15 -1.22 18.97
C GLY A 11 2.96 -0.32 17.75
N ASP A 12 4.04 0.25 17.19
CA ASP A 12 3.97 1.11 16.01
C ASP A 12 3.45 0.36 14.77
N TYR A 13 2.62 1.05 13.99
CA TYR A 13 2.30 0.64 12.63
C TYR A 13 3.41 1.05 11.68
N VAL A 14 3.81 0.11 10.83
CA VAL A 14 4.87 0.30 9.84
C VAL A 14 4.40 -0.19 8.49
N VAL A 15 4.88 0.45 7.43
CA VAL A 15 4.70 -0.04 6.06
C VAL A 15 6.01 -0.68 5.63
N TYR A 16 5.91 -1.94 5.23
CA TYR A 16 7.01 -2.68 4.63
C TYR A 16 6.73 -2.91 3.14
N PRO A 17 7.65 -2.53 2.23
CA PRO A 17 7.48 -2.76 0.79
C PRO A 17 7.10 -4.19 0.47
N LYS A 18 6.21 -4.41 -0.49
CA LYS A 18 5.64 -5.73 -0.85
C LYS A 18 4.79 -6.44 0.22
N HIS A 19 4.78 -6.05 1.49
CA HIS A 19 3.90 -6.65 2.52
C HIS A 19 2.85 -5.69 3.09
N GLY A 20 3.02 -4.38 2.90
CA GLY A 20 2.05 -3.36 3.27
C GLY A 20 2.14 -3.04 4.75
N VAL A 21 1.01 -2.73 5.37
CA VAL A 21 0.95 -2.39 6.79
C VAL A 21 1.18 -3.62 7.65
N GLY A 22 2.13 -3.51 8.57
CA GLY A 22 2.35 -4.42 9.67
C GLY A 22 2.48 -3.66 10.99
N ARG A 23 2.63 -4.40 12.08
CA ARG A 23 2.81 -3.85 13.43
C ARG A 23 4.11 -4.37 14.04
N VAL A 24 4.87 -3.50 14.68
CA VAL A 24 6.01 -3.92 15.50
C VAL A 24 5.46 -4.60 16.75
N ILE A 25 5.71 -5.90 16.90
CA ILE A 25 5.23 -6.66 18.06
C ILE A 25 6.29 -6.80 19.14
N GLU A 26 7.58 -6.73 18.76
CA GLU A 26 8.69 -6.94 19.68
C GLU A 26 9.99 -6.34 19.10
N LEU A 27 10.89 -5.91 19.99
CA LEU A 27 12.29 -5.66 19.69
C LEU A 27 13.12 -6.79 20.29
N GLN A 28 13.78 -7.58 19.45
CA GLN A 28 14.56 -8.74 19.87
C GLN A 28 16.06 -8.46 19.73
N SER A 29 16.86 -8.87 20.71
CA SER A 29 18.33 -8.91 20.59
C SER A 29 18.79 -10.35 20.39
N GLN A 30 19.57 -10.61 19.34
CA GLN A 30 20.06 -11.93 18.99
C GLN A 30 21.55 -11.89 18.64
N LYS A 31 22.32 -12.83 19.19
CA LYS A 31 23.74 -12.99 18.87
C LYS A 31 23.92 -13.93 17.69
N ILE A 32 24.44 -13.43 16.57
CA ILE A 32 24.68 -14.21 15.34
C ILE A 32 26.16 -14.07 14.97
N ALA A 33 26.86 -15.20 14.83
CA ALA A 33 28.29 -15.23 14.52
C ALA A 33 29.16 -14.35 15.46
N GLY A 34 28.78 -14.28 16.75
CA GLY A 34 29.48 -13.47 17.75
C GLY A 34 29.10 -12.00 17.79
N ILE A 35 28.25 -11.53 16.88
CA ILE A 35 27.78 -10.14 16.79
C ILE A 35 26.37 -10.04 17.38
N ASP A 36 26.16 -9.12 18.31
CA ASP A 36 24.82 -8.82 18.84
C ASP A 36 24.05 -7.94 17.84
N LEU A 37 22.88 -8.42 17.41
CA LEU A 37 21.99 -7.78 16.44
C LEU A 37 20.64 -7.51 17.07
N GLU A 38 20.17 -6.26 16.97
CA GLU A 38 18.81 -5.89 17.30
C GLU A 38 17.90 -6.03 16.08
N LEU A 39 16.74 -6.64 16.27
CA LEU A 39 15.78 -7.00 15.24
C LEU A 39 14.40 -6.45 15.61
N TYR A 40 13.75 -5.74 14.69
CA TYR A 40 12.32 -5.50 14.74
C TYR A 40 11.59 -6.79 14.36
N VAL A 41 10.64 -7.22 15.20
CA VAL A 41 9.71 -8.30 14.88
C VAL A 41 8.40 -7.68 14.43
N LEU A 42 8.06 -7.86 13.16
CA LEU A 42 6.88 -7.31 12.52
C LEU A 42 5.82 -8.38 12.31
N ARG A 43 4.57 -8.08 12.61
CA ARG A 43 3.42 -8.93 12.31
C ARG A 43 2.57 -8.32 11.20
N PHE A 44 2.28 -9.10 10.18
CA PHE A 44 1.33 -8.77 9.12
C PHE A 44 0.09 -9.64 9.29
N GLU A 45 -1.04 -9.02 9.61
CA GLU A 45 -2.27 -9.74 9.95
C GLU A 45 -2.86 -10.49 8.75
N LYS A 46 -2.89 -9.82 7.58
CA LYS A 46 -3.47 -10.35 6.35
C LYS A 46 -2.74 -11.60 5.86
N GLU A 47 -1.42 -11.52 5.79
CA GLU A 47 -0.57 -12.61 5.33
C GLU A 47 -0.28 -13.65 6.43
N ARG A 48 -0.77 -13.43 7.67
CA ARG A 48 -0.46 -14.22 8.89
C ARG A 48 1.05 -14.48 9.05
N MET A 49 1.85 -13.50 8.66
CA MET A 49 3.30 -13.61 8.51
C MET A 49 4.01 -12.80 9.58
N THR A 50 5.15 -13.31 10.06
CA THR A 50 6.05 -12.57 10.96
C THR A 50 7.40 -12.38 10.27
N LEU A 51 7.89 -11.13 10.19
CA LEU A 51 9.20 -10.80 9.64
C LEU A 51 10.13 -10.27 10.72
N ARG A 52 11.42 -10.58 10.61
CA ARG A 52 12.47 -10.03 11.46
C ARG A 52 13.38 -9.15 10.61
N VAL A 53 13.48 -7.87 10.97
CA VAL A 53 14.25 -6.88 10.23
C VAL A 53 15.32 -6.29 11.15
N PRO A 54 16.62 -6.41 10.82
CA PRO A 54 17.66 -5.74 11.59
C PRO A 54 17.42 -4.24 11.67
N THR A 55 17.52 -3.67 12.88
CA THR A 55 17.23 -2.25 13.12
C THR A 55 18.10 -1.34 12.25
N ASN A 56 19.36 -1.73 12.01
CA ASN A 56 20.29 -1.02 11.13
C ASN A 56 19.95 -1.07 9.63
N LYS A 57 19.05 -1.97 9.20
CA LYS A 57 18.62 -2.12 7.81
C LYS A 57 17.22 -1.59 7.53
N ALA A 58 16.46 -1.19 8.55
CA ALA A 58 15.05 -0.78 8.41
C ALA A 58 14.83 0.25 7.29
N GLU A 59 15.59 1.35 7.29
CA GLU A 59 15.48 2.37 6.24
C GLU A 59 15.91 1.85 4.86
N SER A 60 17.00 1.06 4.80
CA SER A 60 17.53 0.53 3.53
C SER A 60 16.59 -0.47 2.83
N VAL A 61 15.74 -1.15 3.60
CA VAL A 61 14.72 -2.06 3.05
C VAL A 61 13.40 -1.34 2.76
N GLY A 62 13.35 -0.02 2.92
CA GLY A 62 12.18 0.81 2.68
C GLY A 62 11.10 0.73 3.76
N MET A 63 11.44 0.26 4.96
CA MET A 63 10.51 0.27 6.09
C MET A 63 10.24 1.72 6.51
N ARG A 64 8.96 2.10 6.58
CA ARG A 64 8.55 3.46 6.92
C ARG A 64 7.39 3.46 7.93
N LYS A 65 7.16 4.62 8.56
CA LYS A 65 5.93 4.87 9.32
C LYS A 65 4.74 4.96 8.36
N LEU A 66 3.53 4.86 8.90
CA LEU A 66 2.32 5.17 8.14
C LEU A 66 2.43 6.56 7.50
N SER A 67 1.76 6.73 6.35
CA SER A 67 1.64 8.01 5.70
C SER A 67 1.03 9.07 6.62
N SER A 68 1.34 10.34 6.34
CA SER A 68 0.70 11.47 7.01
C SER A 68 -0.72 11.69 6.49
N ASP A 69 -1.57 12.36 7.27
CA ASP A 69 -2.92 12.75 6.84
C ASP A 69 -2.91 13.55 5.53
N LYS A 70 -1.86 14.36 5.32
CA LYS A 70 -1.65 15.08 4.06
C LYS A 70 -1.48 14.12 2.88
N THR A 71 -0.59 13.15 3.02
CA THR A 71 -0.33 12.14 1.97
C THR A 71 -1.54 11.27 1.72
N LEU A 72 -2.30 10.93 2.77
CA LEU A 72 -3.57 10.22 2.62
C LEU A 72 -4.59 11.07 1.85
N GLY A 73 -4.71 12.35 2.19
CA GLY A 73 -5.56 13.30 1.44
C GLY A 73 -5.18 13.36 -0.03
N GLU A 74 -3.89 13.48 -0.36
CA GLU A 74 -3.39 13.46 -1.74
C GLU A 74 -3.72 12.14 -2.46
N ALA A 75 -3.60 11.00 -1.78
CA ALA A 75 -3.96 9.70 -2.35
C ALA A 75 -5.47 9.60 -2.62
N LEU A 76 -6.33 10.07 -1.71
CA LEU A 76 -7.78 10.09 -1.90
C LEU A 76 -8.21 11.06 -3.01
N GLU A 77 -7.57 12.22 -3.14
CA GLU A 77 -7.79 13.13 -4.27
C GLU A 77 -7.34 12.50 -5.59
N THR A 78 -6.24 11.74 -5.57
CA THR A 78 -5.75 11.00 -6.75
C THR A 78 -6.78 10.00 -7.27
N LEU A 79 -7.55 9.34 -6.38
CA LEU A 79 -8.64 8.43 -6.76
C LEU A 79 -9.77 9.14 -7.52
N LYS A 80 -10.03 10.42 -7.20
CA LYS A 80 -11.09 11.22 -7.83
C LYS A 80 -10.72 11.72 -9.22
N GLY A 81 -9.45 11.64 -9.61
CA GLY A 81 -8.97 12.14 -10.90
C GLY A 81 -9.35 11.27 -12.09
N LYS A 82 -9.05 11.75 -13.29
CA LYS A 82 -9.23 10.99 -14.54
C LYS A 82 -8.23 9.83 -14.62
N PRO A 83 -8.67 8.59 -14.91
CA PRO A 83 -7.77 7.46 -15.17
C PRO A 83 -6.77 7.75 -16.30
N LYS A 84 -5.48 7.55 -16.05
CA LYS A 84 -4.40 7.84 -17.01
C LYS A 84 -3.82 6.56 -17.59
N VAL A 85 -4.66 5.81 -18.31
CA VAL A 85 -4.26 4.53 -18.90
C VAL A 85 -3.41 4.73 -20.16
N LYS A 86 -2.14 4.31 -20.13
CA LYS A 86 -1.24 4.35 -21.29
C LYS A 86 -1.68 3.37 -22.37
N ARG A 87 -1.45 3.69 -23.65
CA ARG A 87 -1.72 2.82 -24.82
C ARG A 87 -0.64 1.73 -25.06
N THR A 88 0.18 1.42 -24.07
CA THR A 88 1.23 0.38 -24.17
C THR A 88 0.68 -1.03 -23.95
N MET A 89 1.41 -2.04 -24.44
CA MET A 89 1.07 -3.45 -24.20
C MET A 89 0.87 -3.72 -22.71
N TRP A 90 -0.18 -4.49 -22.38
CA TRP A 90 -0.59 -4.78 -21.01
C TRP A 90 0.56 -5.30 -20.14
N SER A 91 1.38 -6.21 -20.65
CA SER A 91 2.54 -6.76 -19.91
C SER A 91 3.45 -5.65 -19.32
N ARG A 92 3.73 -4.60 -20.10
CA ARG A 92 4.54 -3.47 -19.63
C ARG A 92 3.80 -2.63 -18.59
N ARG A 93 2.48 -2.44 -18.76
CA ARG A 93 1.64 -1.73 -17.78
C ARG A 93 1.54 -2.49 -16.45
N ALA A 94 1.34 -3.80 -16.51
CA ALA A 94 1.29 -4.66 -15.34
C ALA A 94 2.59 -4.56 -14.53
N GLN A 95 3.75 -4.62 -15.18
CA GLN A 95 5.05 -4.42 -14.52
C GLN A 95 5.19 -3.04 -13.87
N GLU A 96 4.75 -1.97 -14.56
CA GLU A 96 4.76 -0.61 -14.01
C GLU A 96 3.84 -0.49 -12.78
N TYR A 97 2.65 -1.12 -12.83
CA TYR A 97 1.70 -1.11 -11.71
C TYR A 97 2.19 -1.95 -10.53
N GLU A 98 2.75 -3.13 -10.77
CA GLU A 98 3.38 -3.93 -9.72
C GLU A 98 4.56 -3.19 -9.08
N ALA A 99 5.37 -2.48 -9.87
CA ALA A 99 6.45 -1.66 -9.34
C ALA A 99 5.92 -0.53 -8.44
N LYS A 100 4.84 0.15 -8.84
CA LYS A 100 4.16 1.15 -8.02
C LYS A 100 3.61 0.56 -6.73
N ILE A 101 2.94 -0.60 -6.78
CA ILE A 101 2.42 -1.27 -5.59
C ILE A 101 3.56 -1.69 -4.65
N ASN A 102 4.64 -2.21 -5.21
CA ASN A 102 5.79 -2.69 -4.46
C ASN A 102 6.67 -1.56 -3.91
N SER A 103 6.58 -0.34 -4.45
CA SER A 103 7.26 0.83 -3.92
C SER A 103 6.80 1.22 -2.51
N GLY A 104 5.55 0.87 -2.16
CA GLY A 104 4.93 1.26 -0.89
C GLY A 104 4.56 2.74 -0.82
N ASP A 105 4.62 3.50 -1.92
CA ASP A 105 4.13 4.88 -1.98
C ASP A 105 2.60 4.91 -2.11
N LEU A 106 1.95 5.59 -1.17
CA LEU A 106 0.49 5.57 -1.03
C LEU A 106 -0.21 6.20 -2.25
N VAL A 107 0.35 7.30 -2.76
CA VAL A 107 -0.21 8.01 -3.93
C VAL A 107 -0.07 7.15 -5.18
N SER A 108 1.09 6.53 -5.40
CA SER A 108 1.33 5.60 -6.52
C SER A 108 0.39 4.39 -6.49
N ILE A 109 0.09 3.86 -5.30
CA ILE A 109 -0.89 2.78 -5.14
C ILE A 109 -2.29 3.28 -5.54
N ALA A 110 -2.69 4.48 -5.08
CA ALA A 110 -3.96 5.08 -5.42
C ALA A 110 -4.12 5.32 -6.94
N GLU A 111 -3.05 5.71 -7.64
CA GLU A 111 -3.06 5.80 -9.10
C GLU A 111 -3.38 4.46 -9.77
N VAL A 112 -2.75 3.37 -9.33
CA VAL A 112 -3.01 2.03 -9.86
C VAL A 112 -4.44 1.60 -9.58
N THR A 113 -4.93 1.83 -8.35
CA THR A 113 -6.32 1.52 -7.98
C THR A 113 -7.31 2.27 -8.88
N ARG A 114 -7.11 3.58 -9.09
CA ARG A 114 -7.93 4.39 -10.01
C ARG A 114 -7.86 3.87 -11.44
N ASP A 115 -6.66 3.64 -11.96
CA ASP A 115 -6.47 3.34 -13.38
C ASP A 115 -7.04 1.97 -13.76
N LEU A 116 -7.00 1.02 -12.83
CA LEU A 116 -7.58 -0.30 -13.02
C LEU A 116 -9.08 -0.34 -12.73
N PHE A 117 -9.61 0.49 -11.83
CA PHE A 117 -11.04 0.48 -11.47
C PHE A 117 -11.97 0.48 -12.70
N ARG A 118 -13.02 -0.34 -12.63
CA ARG A 118 -14.12 -0.40 -13.60
C ARG A 118 -15.41 -0.34 -12.82
N ALA A 119 -16.31 0.53 -13.24
CA ALA A 119 -17.67 0.59 -12.72
C ALA A 119 -18.52 -0.52 -13.37
N ASP A 120 -19.67 -0.83 -12.78
CA ASP A 120 -20.54 -1.94 -13.19
C ASP A 120 -21.10 -1.81 -14.62
N ASP A 121 -21.10 -0.59 -15.18
CA ASP A 121 -21.50 -0.28 -16.53
C ASP A 121 -20.39 -0.49 -17.58
N GLN A 122 -19.17 -0.80 -17.14
CA GLN A 122 -18.01 -1.04 -18.00
C GLN A 122 -17.75 -2.54 -18.22
N PRO A 123 -17.06 -2.92 -19.31
CA PRO A 123 -16.66 -4.30 -19.54
C PRO A 123 -15.84 -4.87 -18.37
N GLU A 124 -16.06 -6.15 -18.09
CA GLU A 124 -15.35 -6.86 -17.03
C GLU A 124 -13.83 -6.83 -17.26
N GLN A 125 -13.09 -6.66 -16.17
CA GLN A 125 -11.64 -6.70 -16.18
C GLN A 125 -11.13 -8.10 -16.55
N SER A 126 -9.99 -8.17 -17.22
CA SER A 126 -9.28 -9.45 -17.32
C SER A 126 -8.89 -9.95 -15.92
N TYR A 127 -8.75 -11.26 -15.76
CA TYR A 127 -8.31 -11.86 -14.50
C TYR A 127 -7.02 -11.22 -13.96
N SER A 128 -6.04 -10.96 -14.83
CA SER A 128 -4.79 -10.30 -14.44
C SER A 128 -4.99 -8.85 -13.98
N GLU A 129 -5.88 -8.09 -14.63
CA GLU A 129 -6.18 -6.72 -14.20
C GLU A 129 -6.85 -6.71 -12.83
N ARG A 130 -7.79 -7.64 -12.63
CA ARG A 130 -8.49 -7.82 -11.35
C ARG A 130 -7.53 -8.15 -10.21
N GLN A 131 -6.58 -9.05 -10.42
CA GLN A 131 -5.58 -9.39 -9.39
C GLN A 131 -4.74 -8.17 -8.97
N ILE A 132 -4.28 -7.37 -9.94
CA ILE A 132 -3.49 -6.17 -9.63
C ILE A 132 -4.35 -5.11 -8.94
N PHE A 133 -5.61 -4.95 -9.35
CA PHE A 133 -6.56 -4.05 -8.70
C PHE A 133 -6.84 -4.45 -7.25
N GLU A 134 -7.11 -5.74 -6.99
CA GLU A 134 -7.33 -6.28 -5.65
C GLU A 134 -6.09 -6.08 -4.77
N ALA A 135 -4.89 -6.32 -5.31
CA ALA A 135 -3.64 -6.08 -4.61
C ALA A 135 -3.46 -4.58 -4.26
N ALA A 136 -3.66 -3.67 -5.22
CA ALA A 136 -3.52 -2.23 -4.99
C ALA A 136 -4.57 -1.70 -4.00
N SER A 137 -5.84 -2.03 -4.21
CA SER A 137 -6.95 -1.59 -3.36
C SER A 137 -6.84 -2.13 -1.93
N SER A 138 -6.44 -3.39 -1.73
CA SER A 138 -6.19 -3.94 -0.39
C SER A 138 -5.02 -3.23 0.30
N ARG A 139 -3.96 -2.82 -0.42
CA ARG A 139 -2.85 -2.07 0.18
C ARG A 139 -3.25 -0.67 0.60
N LEU A 140 -3.96 0.04 -0.26
CA LEU A 140 -4.50 1.36 0.04
C LEU A 140 -5.48 1.30 1.23
N ALA A 141 -6.40 0.32 1.21
CA ALA A 141 -7.40 0.13 2.26
C ALA A 141 -6.76 -0.18 3.61
N ARG A 142 -5.69 -0.98 3.66
CA ARG A 142 -5.00 -1.28 4.92
C ARG A 142 -4.31 -0.07 5.54
N GLU A 143 -3.69 0.77 4.73
CA GLU A 143 -3.04 1.99 5.24
C GLU A 143 -4.09 3.01 5.72
N LEU A 144 -5.15 3.20 4.95
CA LEU A 144 -6.31 3.99 5.36
C LEU A 144 -6.94 3.45 6.66
N ALA A 145 -7.12 2.14 6.77
CA ALA A 145 -7.68 1.48 7.95
C ALA A 145 -6.84 1.71 9.20
N ALA A 146 -5.51 1.57 9.09
CA ALA A 146 -4.59 1.81 10.20
C ALA A 146 -4.55 3.29 10.63
N MET A 147 -4.67 4.22 9.69
CA MET A 147 -4.70 5.65 9.97
C MET A 147 -6.03 6.12 10.59
N GLU A 148 -7.17 5.66 10.06
CA GLU A 148 -8.51 6.03 10.55
C GLU A 148 -9.02 5.14 11.70
N GLN A 149 -8.22 4.14 12.12
CA GLN A 149 -8.59 3.16 13.15
C GLN A 149 -9.90 2.41 12.85
N VAL A 150 -10.09 2.02 11.58
CA VAL A 150 -11.21 1.22 11.10
C VAL A 150 -10.71 -0.13 10.56
N ASP A 151 -11.61 -1.03 10.19
CA ASP A 151 -11.24 -2.30 9.57
C ASP A 151 -11.00 -2.16 8.05
N GLU A 152 -10.24 -3.10 7.47
CA GLU A 152 -9.91 -3.12 6.03
C GLU A 152 -11.16 -3.05 5.15
N ALA A 153 -12.25 -3.73 5.56
CA ALA A 153 -13.48 -3.77 4.78
C ALA A 153 -14.19 -2.41 4.73
N THR A 154 -14.27 -1.68 5.85
CA THR A 154 -14.85 -0.33 5.88
C THR A 154 -13.99 0.65 5.08
N ALA A 155 -12.67 0.59 5.24
CA ALA A 155 -11.74 1.41 4.46
C ALA A 155 -11.84 1.14 2.95
N LEU A 156 -11.91 -0.13 2.55
CA LEU A 156 -12.10 -0.52 1.15
C LEU A 156 -13.44 -0.01 0.61
N LYS A 157 -14.53 -0.14 1.38
CA LYS A 157 -15.83 0.40 1.00
C LYS A 157 -15.78 1.90 0.75
N LYS A 158 -15.09 2.67 1.60
CA LYS A 158 -14.89 4.11 1.42
C LYS A 158 -14.14 4.42 0.12
N ILE A 159 -13.07 3.68 -0.18
CA ILE A 159 -12.32 3.81 -1.44
C ILE A 159 -13.23 3.52 -2.66
N LEU A 160 -14.01 2.44 -2.60
CA LEU A 160 -14.93 2.07 -3.69
C LEU A 160 -16.05 3.10 -3.89
N VAL A 161 -16.56 3.72 -2.83
CA VAL A 161 -17.54 4.82 -2.94
C VAL A 161 -16.93 6.00 -3.69
N ILE A 162 -15.72 6.44 -3.31
CA ILE A 162 -15.01 7.55 -3.98
C ILE A 162 -14.81 7.25 -5.47
N LEU A 163 -14.40 6.02 -5.80
CA LEU A 163 -14.17 5.60 -7.18
C LEU A 163 -15.48 5.55 -8.00
N ASN A 164 -16.57 5.05 -7.43
CA ASN A 164 -17.88 5.02 -8.07
C ASN A 164 -18.47 6.41 -8.30
N GLU A 165 -18.26 7.36 -7.39
CA GLU A 165 -18.68 8.75 -7.58
C GLU A 165 -17.85 9.49 -8.65
N ALA A 166 -16.58 9.11 -8.80
CA ALA A 166 -15.68 9.70 -9.79
C ALA A 166 -15.83 9.09 -11.20
N ALA A 167 -16.14 7.79 -11.31
CA ALA A 167 -16.16 7.06 -12.57
C ALA A 167 -17.14 7.63 -13.64
N PRO A 168 -18.41 7.97 -13.33
CA PRO A 168 -19.35 8.52 -14.30
C PRO A 168 -18.89 9.85 -14.92
N LYS A 169 -18.08 10.64 -14.19
CA LYS A 169 -17.58 11.94 -14.66
C LYS A 169 -16.63 11.79 -15.86
N TYR A 170 -15.91 10.67 -15.94
CA TYR A 170 -14.90 10.43 -16.98
C TYR A 170 -15.26 9.31 -17.96
N ALA A 171 -16.35 8.57 -17.71
CA ALA A 171 -16.86 7.56 -18.64
C ALA A 171 -17.33 8.17 -19.97
N LYS A 172 -17.96 9.36 -19.93
CA LYS A 172 -18.47 10.08 -21.11
C LYS A 172 -17.38 10.64 -22.02
N GLU A 173 -16.17 10.88 -21.52
CA GLU A 173 -15.05 11.45 -22.30
C GLU A 173 -14.16 10.38 -22.96
N ARG A 174 -14.45 9.08 -22.79
CA ARG A 174 -13.71 7.98 -23.43
C ARG A 174 -14.33 7.54 -24.76
N THR A 175 -15.49 8.09 -25.11
CA THR A 175 -16.31 7.69 -26.28
C THR A 175 -16.21 8.67 -27.46
N ASP A 176 -15.52 9.79 -27.30
CA ASP A 176 -15.17 10.77 -28.35
C ASP A 176 -13.68 10.67 -28.72
#